data_AF-A0A7S1HNN9-F1
#
_entry.id   AF-A0A7S1HNN9-F1
#
_cell.length_a   1.000
_cell.length_b   1.000
_cell.length_c   1.000
_cell.angle_alpha   90.00
_cell.angle_beta   90.00
_cell.angle_gamma   90.00
#
_symmetry.space_group_name_H-M   'P 1'
#
loop_
_entity.id
_entity.type
_entity.pdbx_description
1 polymer ?
#
loop_
_entity_poly.entity_id
_entity_poly.type
_entity_poly.pdbx_seq_one_letter_code
_entity_poly.pdbx_strand_id
1 'polypeptide(L)'
;ASLCIFFLQCERCRAFFIPHSPSSIPSIFPPRTVPRATAALLSCSLQRIGLPRPRAAVSTAGLTSLGISPTGAWPGEGGGQVGGKEGDEAVGSAHFINLSNGAESLPLLHKLSVPYSYTRIQSSHCESQNFEGILTNLGPTLLIHLAMGTTCYIHDFGSRNKKRKAPRAVWYGVTFVKYALHKLWDLEGEPATPMLRGHNVSGEFDRAIMRLDKGVKKQVRYYANYLRTRNDRIKLYGIVGSTDIDGRRDLHAALVHDHAASAGLLLSGKQADSALEAVVESGMTLFDTDVGFVLDE
;
A
#
# COMPACT_ATOMS: atom_id res chain seq x y z
N ALA A 1 -2.04 24.26 -59.47
CA ALA A 1 -1.17 23.08 -59.27
C ALA A 1 -0.89 22.92 -57.78
N SER A 2 -1.58 21.98 -57.13
CA SER A 2 -1.20 21.37 -55.84
C SER A 2 -2.17 20.24 -55.58
N LEU A 3 -1.65 19.01 -55.65
CA LEU A 3 -2.37 17.78 -55.31
C LEU A 3 -2.14 17.49 -53.83
N CYS A 4 -3.23 17.36 -53.06
CA CYS A 4 -3.21 16.70 -51.76
C CYS A 4 -3.42 15.20 -51.98
N ILE A 5 -2.54 14.36 -51.44
CA ILE A 5 -2.72 12.91 -51.37
C ILE A 5 -2.84 12.52 -49.90
N PHE A 6 -3.97 11.91 -49.56
CA PHE A 6 -4.20 11.16 -48.33
C PHE A 6 -3.46 9.82 -48.39
N PHE A 7 -2.88 9.38 -47.28
CA PHE A 7 -2.64 7.95 -47.04
C PHE A 7 -2.97 7.59 -45.59
N LEU A 8 -4.06 6.83 -45.45
CA LEU A 8 -4.29 5.88 -44.38
C LEU A 8 -3.43 4.64 -44.68
N GLN A 9 -2.63 4.15 -43.72
CA GLN A 9 -2.42 2.71 -43.59
C GLN A 9 -1.95 2.27 -42.21
N CYS A 10 -2.35 1.04 -41.91
CA CYS A 10 -2.53 0.40 -40.62
C CYS A 10 -1.49 -0.71 -40.39
N GLU A 11 -1.31 -1.04 -39.11
CA GLU A 11 -0.88 -2.31 -38.50
C GLU A 11 0.54 -2.91 -38.66
N ARG A 12 1.12 -3.14 -37.47
CA ARG A 12 1.89 -4.31 -36.99
C ARG A 12 3.33 -4.54 -37.50
N CYS A 13 4.14 -4.93 -36.50
CA CYS A 13 5.47 -5.54 -36.57
C CYS A 13 6.64 -4.61 -36.97
N ARG A 14 7.31 -4.05 -35.96
CA ARG A 14 8.74 -3.74 -36.04
C ARG A 14 9.49 -4.36 -34.85
N ALA A 15 10.01 -5.56 -35.09
CA ALA A 15 11.14 -6.09 -34.35
C ALA A 15 12.38 -5.22 -34.68
N PHE A 16 13.08 -4.78 -33.65
CA PHE A 16 14.31 -4.01 -33.78
C PHE A 16 15.46 -4.93 -34.21
N PHE A 17 16.07 -4.60 -35.34
CA PHE A 17 17.37 -5.08 -35.78
C PHE A 17 18.45 -4.20 -35.11
N ILE A 18 19.42 -4.80 -34.41
CA ILE A 18 20.62 -4.11 -33.91
C ILE A 18 21.83 -4.73 -34.63
N PRO A 19 22.67 -3.95 -35.31
CA PRO A 19 23.89 -4.47 -35.94
C PRO A 19 25.01 -4.65 -34.89
N HIS A 20 25.71 -5.78 -35.00
CA HIS A 20 26.93 -6.08 -34.24
C HIS A 20 28.15 -5.34 -34.82
N SER A 21 29.04 -4.88 -33.94
CA SER A 21 30.45 -4.64 -34.24
C SER A 21 31.29 -5.06 -33.01
N PRO A 22 32.49 -5.64 -33.21
CA PRO A 22 33.18 -6.36 -32.15
C PRO A 22 34.23 -5.47 -31.46
N SER A 23 34.30 -5.55 -30.14
CA SER A 23 35.52 -5.20 -29.41
C SER A 23 35.67 -6.09 -28.17
N SER A 24 36.88 -6.62 -28.08
CA SER A 24 37.35 -7.70 -27.24
C SER A 24 37.78 -7.21 -25.85
N ILE A 25 37.27 -7.84 -24.79
CA ILE A 25 37.82 -7.81 -23.43
C ILE A 25 37.71 -9.23 -22.84
N PRO A 26 38.75 -9.81 -22.22
CA PRO A 26 38.75 -11.20 -21.77
C PRO A 26 37.99 -11.37 -20.44
N SER A 27 37.02 -12.29 -20.40
CA SER A 27 36.33 -12.68 -19.17
C SER A 27 37.07 -13.82 -18.46
N ILE A 28 37.54 -13.54 -17.25
CA ILE A 28 37.97 -14.51 -16.26
C ILE A 28 36.70 -15.10 -15.64
N PHE A 29 36.21 -16.26 -16.10
CA PHE A 29 35.42 -17.27 -15.35
C PHE A 29 34.99 -18.39 -16.34
N PRO A 30 35.08 -19.69 -15.96
CA PRO A 30 34.74 -20.79 -16.86
C PRO A 30 33.22 -20.99 -17.02
N PRO A 31 32.74 -21.45 -18.19
CA PRO A 31 31.32 -21.70 -18.42
C PRO A 31 30.85 -22.97 -17.67
N ARG A 32 29.72 -22.85 -16.96
CA ARG A 32 29.00 -23.99 -16.39
C ARG A 32 28.18 -24.69 -17.48
N THR A 33 28.36 -25.99 -17.58
CA THR A 33 27.54 -26.91 -18.36
C THR A 33 26.12 -27.01 -17.80
N VAL A 34 25.12 -26.93 -18.67
CA VAL A 34 23.70 -27.14 -18.33
C VAL A 34 23.30 -28.53 -18.83
N PRO A 35 22.81 -29.44 -17.98
CA PRO A 35 22.21 -30.69 -18.46
C PRO A 35 20.79 -30.46 -18.95
N ARG A 36 20.47 -31.00 -20.13
CA ARG A 36 19.12 -31.22 -20.65
C ARG A 36 18.32 -32.08 -19.67
N ALA A 37 17.17 -31.59 -19.21
CA ALA A 37 16.17 -32.41 -18.53
C ALA A 37 15.07 -32.80 -19.53
N THR A 38 14.90 -34.11 -19.66
CA THR A 38 13.88 -34.83 -20.41
C THR A 38 12.49 -34.62 -19.79
N ALA A 39 11.51 -34.37 -20.66
CA ALA A 39 10.09 -34.34 -20.30
C ALA A 39 9.60 -35.77 -20.02
N ALA A 40 9.10 -36.01 -18.82
CA ALA A 40 8.35 -37.21 -18.47
C ALA A 40 6.94 -36.80 -18.02
N LEU A 41 5.96 -37.26 -18.79
CA LEU A 41 4.53 -37.18 -18.51
C LEU A 41 4.21 -38.03 -17.29
N LEU A 42 3.56 -37.44 -16.29
CA LEU A 42 2.90 -38.17 -15.21
C LEU A 42 1.45 -37.70 -15.17
N SER A 43 0.57 -38.53 -15.74
CA SER A 43 -0.86 -38.52 -15.47
C SER A 43 -1.08 -38.96 -14.03
N CYS A 44 -1.69 -38.12 -13.19
CA CYS A 44 -2.16 -38.53 -11.88
C CYS A 44 -3.64 -38.22 -11.73
N SER A 45 -4.37 -39.28 -11.43
CA SER A 45 -5.80 -39.41 -11.37
C SER A 45 -6.44 -38.52 -10.30
N LEU A 46 -7.46 -37.77 -10.71
CA LEU A 46 -8.39 -37.07 -9.81
C LEU A 46 -9.31 -38.08 -9.13
N GLN A 47 -8.99 -38.48 -7.90
CA GLN A 47 -9.92 -39.14 -7.00
C GLN A 47 -10.76 -38.09 -6.26
N ARG A 48 -12.07 -38.22 -6.45
CA ARG A 48 -13.14 -37.49 -5.76
C ARG A 48 -12.95 -37.59 -4.24
N ILE A 49 -12.83 -36.44 -3.59
CA ILE A 49 -13.11 -36.31 -2.16
C ILE A 49 -14.35 -35.44 -2.05
N GLY A 50 -15.45 -36.07 -1.64
CA GLY A 50 -16.70 -35.40 -1.34
C GLY A 50 -16.55 -34.57 -0.08
N LEU A 51 -16.99 -33.31 -0.16
CA LEU A 51 -17.21 -32.46 1.00
C LEU A 51 -18.72 -32.18 1.13
N PRO A 52 -19.28 -32.24 2.36
CA PRO A 52 -20.69 -32.04 2.61
C PRO A 52 -21.06 -30.55 2.48
N ARG A 53 -22.21 -30.27 1.87
CA ARG A 53 -22.83 -28.94 1.87
C ARG A 53 -23.33 -28.60 3.28
N PRO A 54 -22.99 -27.45 3.87
CA PRO A 54 -23.73 -26.96 5.03
C PRO A 54 -25.05 -26.32 4.56
N ARG A 55 -26.17 -26.85 5.07
CA ARG A 55 -27.43 -26.11 5.18
C ARG A 55 -27.32 -25.17 6.36
N ALA A 56 -27.51 -23.88 6.14
CA ALA A 56 -27.86 -22.95 7.21
C ALA A 56 -28.97 -22.02 6.71
N ALA A 57 -30.15 -22.20 7.28
CA ALA A 57 -31.20 -21.21 7.28
C ALA A 57 -30.77 -20.08 8.22
N VAL A 58 -30.88 -18.83 7.77
CA VAL A 58 -30.74 -17.66 8.66
C VAL A 58 -32.03 -16.88 8.60
N SER A 59 -32.68 -16.84 9.76
CA SER A 59 -33.85 -16.05 10.10
C SER A 59 -33.49 -14.57 10.11
N THR A 60 -34.26 -13.76 9.39
CA THR A 60 -34.23 -12.29 9.44
C THR A 60 -34.97 -11.78 10.66
N ALA A 61 -34.27 -11.20 11.63
CA ALA A 61 -34.88 -10.34 12.64
C ALA A 61 -33.87 -9.35 13.24
N GLY A 62 -34.13 -8.06 13.00
CA GLY A 62 -33.94 -6.97 13.97
C GLY A 62 -32.54 -6.42 14.17
N LEU A 63 -32.27 -5.26 13.56
CA LEU A 63 -31.43 -4.24 14.19
C LEU A 63 -32.06 -2.87 13.97
N THR A 64 -32.65 -2.39 15.06
CA THR A 64 -33.25 -1.08 15.27
C THR A 64 -32.17 0.01 15.28
N SER A 65 -32.58 1.17 14.75
CA SER A 65 -31.89 2.44 14.78
C SER A 65 -31.44 2.85 16.18
N LEU A 66 -30.19 3.30 16.32
CA LEU A 66 -29.79 4.18 17.41
C LEU A 66 -29.56 5.57 16.83
N GLY A 67 -30.55 6.43 17.06
CA GLY A 67 -30.48 7.86 16.82
C GLY A 67 -29.57 8.53 17.86
N ILE A 68 -28.79 9.51 17.40
CA ILE A 68 -28.07 10.43 18.26
C ILE A 68 -28.44 11.85 17.83
N SER A 69 -29.16 12.54 18.71
CA SER A 69 -29.19 13.99 18.90
C SER A 69 -30.17 14.30 20.04
N PRO A 70 -30.10 15.45 20.73
CA PRO A 70 -29.10 16.54 20.70
C PRO A 70 -28.77 17.15 22.10
N THR A 71 -28.03 18.28 22.07
CA THR A 71 -27.98 19.45 22.99
C THR A 71 -27.18 19.43 24.32
N GLY A 72 -26.44 20.54 24.51
CA GLY A 72 -25.81 21.00 25.77
C GLY A 72 -24.68 21.99 25.48
N ALA A 73 -24.98 23.26 25.20
CA ALA A 73 -24.92 24.39 26.15
C ALA A 73 -23.53 24.63 26.77
N TRP A 74 -22.88 25.72 26.33
CA TRP A 74 -21.62 26.25 26.86
C TRP A 74 -21.87 27.08 28.13
N PRO A 75 -20.98 26.99 29.14
CA PRO A 75 -20.76 28.12 30.03
C PRO A 75 -19.28 28.49 30.20
N GLY A 76 -19.01 29.80 30.13
CA GLY A 76 -18.36 30.55 31.21
C GLY A 76 -16.83 30.51 31.34
N GLU A 77 -16.24 31.68 31.18
CA GLU A 77 -14.87 32.03 31.55
C GLU A 77 -14.53 31.74 33.03
N GLY A 78 -13.28 31.34 33.29
CA GLY A 78 -12.70 31.25 34.62
C GLY A 78 -11.23 30.85 34.58
N GLY A 79 -10.34 31.80 34.87
CA GLY A 79 -8.89 31.61 34.86
C GLY A 79 -8.40 30.65 35.96
N GLY A 80 -7.33 29.92 35.63
CA GLY A 80 -6.64 29.02 36.56
C GLY A 80 -5.40 28.42 35.90
N GLN A 81 -4.25 29.03 36.17
CA GLN A 81 -2.94 28.57 35.72
C GLN A 81 -2.60 27.27 36.46
N VAL A 82 -2.61 26.14 35.76
CA VAL A 82 -2.11 24.85 36.26
C VAL A 82 -1.24 24.24 35.16
N GLY A 83 0.05 24.10 35.45
CA GLY A 83 1.00 23.38 34.62
C GLY A 83 0.61 21.90 34.52
N GLY A 84 -0.19 21.57 33.51
CA GLY A 84 -0.43 20.21 33.08
C GLY A 84 0.72 19.77 32.19
N LYS A 85 1.38 18.65 32.54
CA LYS A 85 2.17 17.87 31.59
C LYS A 85 1.29 17.66 30.35
N GLU A 86 1.79 18.06 29.17
CA GLU A 86 1.14 17.80 27.89
C GLU A 86 0.58 16.39 27.90
N GLY A 87 -0.74 16.29 27.90
CA GLY A 87 -1.43 15.03 27.80
C GLY A 87 -0.98 14.39 26.50
N ASP A 88 -0.42 13.19 26.61
CA ASP A 88 -0.28 12.26 25.51
C ASP A 88 -1.71 11.84 25.12
N GLU A 89 -2.41 12.77 24.48
CA GLU A 89 -3.74 12.57 23.93
C GLU A 89 -3.63 11.35 23.02
N ALA A 90 -4.38 10.29 23.33
CA ALA A 90 -4.20 8.97 22.75
C ALA A 90 -4.36 9.02 21.23
N VAL A 91 -3.25 9.24 20.52
CA VAL A 91 -3.26 9.23 19.07
C VAL A 91 -3.44 7.78 18.65
N GLY A 92 -4.55 7.50 17.96
CA GLY A 92 -4.94 6.15 17.59
C GLY A 92 -3.88 5.38 16.79
N SER A 93 -4.16 4.11 16.54
CA SER A 93 -3.35 3.25 15.68
C SER A 93 -4.05 2.94 14.37
N ALA A 94 -3.29 2.93 13.27
CA ALA A 94 -3.76 2.52 11.95
C ALA A 94 -2.92 1.33 11.45
N HIS A 95 -3.59 0.34 10.86
CA HIS A 95 -2.95 -0.83 10.30
C HIS A 95 -2.95 -0.77 8.78
N PHE A 96 -1.83 -1.16 8.19
CA PHE A 96 -1.64 -1.15 6.74
C PHE A 96 -1.10 -2.48 6.28
N ILE A 97 -1.70 -3.02 5.24
CA ILE A 97 -1.26 -4.25 4.59
C ILE A 97 -0.27 -3.88 3.49
N ASN A 98 0.99 -4.32 3.62
CA ASN A 98 1.96 -4.20 2.55
C ASN A 98 1.71 -5.29 1.51
N LEU A 99 1.16 -4.91 0.36
CA LEU A 99 0.97 -5.86 -0.73
C LEU A 99 2.32 -6.38 -1.24
N SER A 100 2.45 -7.62 -1.71
CA SER A 100 1.44 -8.68 -1.69
C SER A 100 1.40 -9.42 -0.35
N ASN A 101 2.56 -9.84 0.16
CA ASN A 101 2.64 -10.86 1.22
C ASN A 101 2.00 -10.43 2.54
N GLY A 102 1.87 -9.12 2.80
CA GLY A 102 1.08 -8.62 3.94
C GLY A 102 -0.38 -9.10 3.93
N ALA A 103 -0.94 -9.49 2.78
CA ALA A 103 -2.31 -10.03 2.68
C ALA A 103 -2.51 -11.29 3.53
N GLU A 104 -1.45 -12.01 3.90
CA GLU A 104 -1.52 -13.12 4.84
C GLU A 104 -1.96 -12.70 6.25
N SER A 105 -1.91 -11.40 6.58
CA SER A 105 -2.46 -10.85 7.82
C SER A 105 -3.99 -10.68 7.81
N LEU A 106 -4.64 -10.73 6.65
CA LEU A 106 -6.08 -10.48 6.50
C LEU A 106 -6.95 -11.35 7.41
N PRO A 107 -6.75 -12.68 7.50
CA PRO A 107 -7.58 -13.52 8.37
C PRO A 107 -7.49 -13.13 9.85
N LEU A 108 -6.29 -12.72 10.29
CA LEU A 108 -6.06 -12.28 11.67
C LEU A 108 -6.73 -10.93 11.93
N LEU A 109 -6.53 -9.95 11.05
CA LEU A 109 -7.12 -8.62 11.18
C LEU A 109 -8.65 -8.68 11.15
N HIS A 110 -9.22 -9.52 10.27
CA HIS A 110 -10.65 -9.79 10.22
C HIS A 110 -11.18 -10.35 11.53
N LYS A 111 -10.53 -11.41 12.05
CA LYS A 111 -10.93 -12.07 13.29
C LYS A 111 -10.92 -11.12 14.49
N LEU A 112 -10.01 -10.15 14.49
CA LEU A 112 -9.87 -9.14 15.55
C LEU A 112 -10.69 -7.87 15.27
N SER A 113 -11.42 -7.81 14.16
CA SER A 113 -12.16 -6.62 13.71
C SER A 113 -11.30 -5.35 13.68
N VAL A 114 -10.03 -5.49 13.30
CA VAL A 114 -9.08 -4.38 13.21
C VAL A 114 -9.21 -3.72 11.84
N PRO A 115 -9.58 -2.43 11.75
CA PRO A 115 -9.64 -1.72 10.49
C PRO A 115 -8.23 -1.56 9.92
N TYR A 116 -8.13 -1.65 8.60
CA TYR A 116 -6.84 -1.53 7.92
C TYR A 116 -6.99 -0.85 6.56
N SER A 117 -5.87 -0.41 6.01
CA SER A 117 -5.75 0.11 4.65
C SER A 117 -4.62 -0.61 3.91
N TYR A 118 -4.47 -0.36 2.61
CA TYR A 118 -3.37 -0.93 1.82
C TYR A 118 -2.25 0.07 1.62
N THR A 119 -1.03 -0.44 1.51
CA THR A 119 0.14 0.32 1.07
C THR A 119 1.06 -0.59 0.25
N ARG A 120 2.07 0.00 -0.39
CA ARG A 120 3.04 -0.76 -1.17
C ARG A 120 4.47 -0.27 -0.96
N ILE A 121 5.20 -0.96 -0.10
CA ILE A 121 6.65 -0.87 0.05
C ILE A 121 7.28 -2.10 -0.60
N GLN A 122 7.78 -1.94 -1.82
CA GLN A 122 8.30 -3.06 -2.61
C GLN A 122 9.73 -3.43 -2.21
N SER A 123 9.93 -4.69 -1.84
CA SER A 123 11.25 -5.23 -1.47
C SER A 123 12.28 -5.13 -2.60
N SER A 124 11.85 -5.24 -3.87
CA SER A 124 12.74 -5.08 -5.01
C SER A 124 13.17 -3.62 -5.22
N HIS A 125 12.34 -2.62 -4.87
CA HIS A 125 12.77 -1.22 -4.85
C HIS A 125 13.81 -0.99 -3.76
N CYS A 126 13.67 -1.64 -2.61
CA CYS A 126 14.70 -1.59 -1.57
C CYS A 126 16.02 -2.25 -2.04
N GLU A 127 15.93 -3.33 -2.82
CA GLU A 127 17.10 -4.04 -3.36
C GLU A 127 17.83 -3.25 -4.45
N SER A 128 17.07 -2.65 -5.38
CA SER A 128 17.62 -1.81 -6.44
C SER A 128 17.89 -0.37 -5.99
N GLN A 129 17.68 -0.04 -4.71
CA GLN A 129 17.76 1.32 -4.16
C GLN A 129 16.90 2.34 -4.93
N ASN A 130 15.76 1.90 -5.47
CA ASN A 130 14.77 2.77 -6.09
C ASN A 130 13.91 3.46 -5.00
N PHE A 131 14.54 4.39 -4.30
CA PHE A 131 13.94 5.15 -3.21
C PHE A 131 12.74 6.00 -3.65
N GLU A 132 12.80 6.52 -4.87
CA GLU A 132 11.69 7.24 -5.48
C GLU A 132 10.46 6.34 -5.61
N GLY A 133 10.65 5.14 -6.18
CA GLY A 133 9.61 4.13 -6.26
C GLY A 133 9.11 3.63 -4.91
N ILE A 134 9.84 3.81 -3.80
CA ILE A 134 9.31 3.54 -2.46
C ILE A 134 8.31 4.63 -2.07
N LEU A 135 8.69 5.91 -2.19
CA LEU A 135 7.84 7.04 -1.78
C LEU A 135 6.58 7.17 -2.62
N THR A 136 6.68 6.99 -3.94
CA THR A 136 5.53 7.06 -4.85
C THR A 136 4.44 6.03 -4.52
N ASN A 137 4.84 4.87 -3.96
CA ASN A 137 3.94 3.74 -3.69
C ASN A 137 3.41 3.66 -2.25
N LEU A 138 3.75 4.62 -1.36
CA LEU A 138 3.24 4.63 0.03
C LEU A 138 1.71 4.75 0.10
N GLY A 139 1.11 5.43 -0.87
CA GLY A 139 -0.32 5.70 -0.91
C GLY A 139 -0.72 6.90 -0.04
N PRO A 140 -1.79 7.61 -0.41
CA PRO A 140 -2.25 8.81 0.27
C PRO A 140 -2.68 8.54 1.71
N THR A 141 -3.38 7.42 1.95
CA THR A 141 -3.92 7.05 3.27
C THR A 141 -2.81 6.89 4.32
N LEU A 142 -1.69 6.27 3.97
CA LEU A 142 -0.57 6.14 4.91
C LEU A 142 0.04 7.50 5.24
N LEU A 143 0.25 8.35 4.23
CA LEU A 143 0.87 9.66 4.42
C LEU A 143 0.02 10.58 5.29
N ILE A 144 -1.31 10.58 5.10
CA ILE A 144 -2.21 11.40 5.93
C ILE A 144 -2.24 10.90 7.39
N HIS A 145 -2.30 9.59 7.63
CA HIS A 145 -2.25 9.04 8.99
C HIS A 145 -0.94 9.38 9.70
N LEU A 146 0.20 9.27 8.99
CA LEU A 146 1.50 9.65 9.55
C LEU A 146 1.60 11.16 9.82
N ALA A 147 1.04 12.01 8.96
CA ALA A 147 1.02 13.46 9.17
C ALA A 147 0.17 13.84 10.40
N MET A 148 -0.96 13.18 10.60
CA MET A 148 -1.80 13.35 11.79
C MET A 148 -1.17 12.81 13.09
N GLY A 149 0.04 12.23 13.03
CA GLY A 149 0.74 11.66 14.18
C GLY A 149 0.25 10.26 14.60
N THR A 150 -0.59 9.63 13.78
CA THR A 150 -1.15 8.28 14.04
C THR A 150 -0.04 7.23 14.05
N THR A 151 -0.11 6.28 14.99
CA THR A 151 0.81 5.14 15.00
C THR A 151 0.44 4.17 13.88
N CYS A 152 1.30 4.04 12.87
CA CYS A 152 1.06 3.23 11.69
C CYS A 152 1.84 1.91 11.75
N TYR A 153 1.14 0.78 11.59
CA TYR A 153 1.71 -0.55 11.54
C TYR A 153 1.61 -1.15 10.14
N ILE A 154 2.76 -1.48 9.53
CA ILE A 154 2.85 -2.14 8.23
C ILE A 154 2.98 -3.65 8.41
N HIS A 155 1.99 -4.42 7.97
CA HIS A 155 2.03 -5.88 7.96
C HIS A 155 2.72 -6.41 6.71
N ASP A 156 3.76 -7.22 6.88
CA ASP A 156 4.47 -7.88 5.78
C ASP A 156 4.99 -9.27 6.19
N PHE A 157 4.63 -10.30 5.43
CA PHE A 157 4.97 -11.69 5.72
C PHE A 157 6.13 -12.20 4.87
N GLY A 158 6.87 -11.35 4.16
CA GLY A 158 7.88 -11.75 3.17
C GLY A 158 9.19 -12.39 3.67
N SER A 159 9.27 -12.94 4.89
CA SER A 159 10.51 -13.54 5.39
C SER A 159 10.54 -15.07 5.21
N ARG A 160 11.00 -15.57 4.04
CA ARG A 160 11.33 -17.00 3.87
C ARG A 160 12.46 -17.47 4.78
N ASN A 161 13.38 -16.57 5.13
CA ASN A 161 14.57 -16.91 5.90
C ASN A 161 14.33 -16.65 7.39
N LYS A 162 14.05 -17.73 8.14
CA LYS A 162 13.87 -17.69 9.60
C LYS A 162 15.02 -16.99 10.34
N LYS A 163 16.24 -16.95 9.76
CA LYS A 163 17.40 -16.24 10.35
C LYS A 163 17.33 -14.72 10.19
N ARG A 164 16.70 -14.20 9.13
CA ARG A 164 16.69 -12.75 8.83
C ARG A 164 15.56 -11.98 9.53
N LYS A 165 14.63 -12.69 10.19
CA LYS A 165 13.54 -12.23 11.08
C LYS A 165 12.54 -11.20 10.53
N ALA A 166 12.95 -10.30 9.63
CA ALA A 166 12.11 -9.25 9.04
C ALA A 166 12.26 -9.18 7.51
N PRO A 167 11.16 -8.96 6.75
CA PRO A 167 11.22 -8.69 5.31
C PRO A 167 12.00 -7.42 4.99
N ARG A 168 12.58 -7.37 3.78
CA ARG A 168 13.37 -6.21 3.32
C ARG A 168 12.56 -4.92 3.27
N ALA A 169 11.30 -4.99 2.86
CA ALA A 169 10.40 -3.83 2.88
C ALA A 169 10.25 -3.23 4.29
N VAL A 170 10.31 -4.05 5.33
CA VAL A 170 10.25 -3.60 6.72
C VAL A 170 11.59 -3.04 7.17
N TRP A 171 12.65 -3.85 7.28
CA TRP A 171 13.89 -3.36 7.91
C TRP A 171 14.60 -2.28 7.07
N TYR A 172 14.41 -2.27 5.76
CA TYR A 172 14.96 -1.26 4.86
C TYR A 172 13.92 -0.18 4.54
N GLY A 173 12.81 -0.57 3.91
CA GLY A 173 11.83 0.37 3.38
C GLY A 173 11.22 1.26 4.46
N VAL A 174 10.70 0.69 5.55
CA VAL A 174 10.14 1.50 6.66
C VAL A 174 11.18 2.45 7.25
N THR A 175 12.43 1.99 7.43
CA THR A 175 13.53 2.83 7.92
C THR A 175 13.78 4.03 7.01
N PHE A 176 13.84 3.79 5.69
CA PHE A 176 13.99 4.86 4.70
C PHE A 176 12.82 5.83 4.71
N VAL A 177 11.58 5.33 4.76
CA VAL A 177 10.37 6.16 4.79
C VAL A 177 10.38 7.09 6.00
N LYS A 178 10.68 6.58 7.21
CA LYS A 178 10.75 7.42 8.40
C LYS A 178 11.76 8.55 8.26
N TYR A 179 12.95 8.22 7.75
CA TYR A 179 14.02 9.20 7.55
C TYR A 179 13.67 10.24 6.48
N ALA A 180 13.13 9.78 5.35
CA ALA A 180 12.73 10.64 4.24
C ALA A 180 11.59 11.58 4.61
N LEU A 181 10.55 11.08 5.29
CA LEU A 181 9.46 11.92 5.76
C LEU A 181 9.94 12.98 6.75
N HIS A 182 10.81 12.61 7.70
CA HIS A 182 11.37 13.57 8.64
C HIS A 182 12.11 14.72 7.94
N LYS A 183 12.97 14.41 6.95
CA LYS A 183 13.71 15.44 6.20
C LYS A 183 12.81 16.22 5.24
N LEU A 184 11.89 15.56 4.53
CA LEU A 184 11.03 16.21 3.53
C LEU A 184 9.94 17.08 4.16
N TRP A 185 9.46 16.70 5.34
CA TRP A 185 8.47 17.46 6.11
C TRP A 185 9.09 18.52 7.02
N ASP A 186 10.42 18.55 7.14
CA ASP A 186 11.15 19.52 7.96
C ASP A 186 10.67 19.50 9.42
N LEU A 187 10.70 18.29 10.00
CA LEU A 187 10.34 18.07 11.40
C LEU A 187 11.46 18.58 12.32
N GLU A 188 11.09 19.03 13.52
CA GLU A 188 12.04 19.59 14.49
C GLU A 188 13.01 18.52 15.01
N GLY A 189 14.28 18.92 15.17
CA GLY A 189 15.37 18.07 15.63
C GLY A 189 16.02 17.26 14.51
N GLU A 190 16.97 16.42 14.88
CA GLU A 190 17.62 15.51 13.94
C GLU A 190 16.82 14.20 13.81
N PRO A 191 16.65 13.65 12.60
CA PRO A 191 16.06 12.34 12.43
C PRO A 191 16.89 11.29 13.16
N ALA A 192 16.20 10.29 13.69
CA ALA A 192 16.85 9.12 14.25
C ALA A 192 17.80 8.50 13.21
N THR A 193 19.04 8.21 13.63
CA THR A 193 20.07 7.65 12.75
C THR A 193 19.56 6.35 12.11
N PRO A 194 19.40 6.30 10.78
CA PRO A 194 18.94 5.10 10.09
C PRO A 194 20.02 4.02 10.14
N MET A 195 19.70 2.91 10.81
CA MET A 195 20.58 1.76 10.97
C MET A 195 20.05 0.57 10.18
N LEU A 196 20.82 0.10 9.21
CA LEU A 196 20.51 -1.12 8.45
C LEU A 196 21.49 -2.21 8.84
N ARG A 197 21.00 -3.19 9.62
CA ARG A 197 21.81 -4.34 10.09
C ARG A 197 23.12 -3.94 10.78
N GLY A 198 23.07 -2.86 11.57
CA GLY A 198 24.23 -2.34 12.31
C GLY A 198 25.07 -1.32 11.54
N HIS A 199 24.73 -1.00 10.29
CA HIS A 199 25.41 0.04 9.52
C HIS A 199 24.59 1.32 9.50
N ASN A 200 25.23 2.45 9.81
CA ASN A 200 24.64 3.78 9.61
C ASN A 200 24.58 4.08 8.11
N VAL A 201 23.38 4.38 7.62
CA VAL A 201 23.13 4.69 6.19
C VAL A 201 22.60 6.11 5.95
N SER A 202 22.81 7.03 6.89
CA SER A 202 22.30 8.40 6.81
C SER A 202 22.76 9.09 5.52
N GLY A 203 24.05 8.97 5.19
CA GLY A 203 24.62 9.60 4.01
C GLY A 203 24.06 9.05 2.70
N GLU A 204 23.80 7.75 2.61
CA GLU A 204 23.11 7.13 1.47
C GLU A 204 21.69 7.67 1.32
N PHE A 205 20.97 7.79 2.43
CA PHE A 205 19.60 8.29 2.44
C PHE A 205 19.53 9.77 2.10
N ASP A 206 20.44 10.60 2.61
CA ASP A 206 20.53 12.02 2.26
C ASP A 206 20.77 12.18 0.76
N ARG A 207 21.75 11.46 0.20
CA ARG A 207 22.02 11.47 -1.25
C ARG A 207 20.80 11.03 -2.05
N ALA A 208 20.07 10.01 -1.59
CA ALA A 208 18.86 9.55 -2.24
C ALA A 208 17.76 10.63 -2.23
N ILE A 209 17.49 11.24 -1.07
CA ILE A 209 16.47 12.28 -0.91
C ILE A 209 16.81 13.51 -1.76
N MET A 210 18.08 13.90 -1.80
CA MET A 210 18.55 15.01 -2.65
C MET A 210 18.27 14.73 -4.14
N ARG A 211 18.42 13.49 -4.59
CA ARG A 211 18.23 13.07 -5.99
C ARG A 211 16.79 12.77 -6.40
N LEU A 212 15.84 12.71 -5.47
CA LEU A 212 14.43 12.49 -5.81
C LEU A 212 13.93 13.54 -6.80
N ASP A 213 13.09 13.10 -7.73
CA ASP A 213 12.39 13.99 -8.65
C ASP A 213 11.57 15.07 -7.91
N LYS A 214 11.42 16.24 -8.56
CA LYS A 214 10.68 17.37 -8.01
C LYS A 214 9.20 17.02 -7.76
N GLY A 215 8.60 16.22 -8.64
CA GLY A 215 7.22 15.75 -8.53
C GLY A 215 7.02 14.89 -7.28
N VAL A 216 7.90 13.91 -7.05
CA VAL A 216 7.82 13.04 -5.86
C VAL A 216 8.05 13.82 -4.58
N LYS A 217 9.03 14.73 -4.55
CA LYS A 217 9.22 15.63 -3.39
C LYS A 217 7.97 16.48 -3.13
N LYS A 218 7.33 17.01 -4.17
CA LYS A 218 6.09 17.82 -4.05
C LYS A 218 4.93 16.98 -3.54
N GLN A 219 4.74 15.77 -4.07
CA GLN A 219 3.70 14.84 -3.65
C GLN A 219 3.84 14.50 -2.16
N VAL A 220 5.05 14.17 -1.69
CA VAL A 220 5.28 13.84 -0.28
C VAL A 220 5.10 15.07 0.61
N ARG A 221 5.62 16.23 0.20
CA ARG A 221 5.49 17.50 0.96
C ARG A 221 4.07 18.01 1.06
N TYR A 222 3.19 17.67 0.11
CA TYR A 222 1.77 18.04 0.19
C TYR A 222 1.14 17.62 1.53
N TYR A 223 1.54 16.46 2.06
CA TYR A 223 0.99 15.95 3.32
C TYR A 223 1.54 16.67 4.57
N ALA A 224 2.62 17.45 4.44
CA ALA A 224 3.15 18.24 5.55
C ALA A 224 2.15 19.31 6.04
N ASN A 225 1.19 19.70 5.19
CA ASN A 225 0.11 20.63 5.56
C ASN A 225 -0.86 20.06 6.61
N TYR A 226 -0.85 18.74 6.80
CA TYR A 226 -1.72 18.04 7.76
C TYR A 226 -0.95 17.59 9.01
N LEU A 227 0.27 18.10 9.20
CA LEU A 227 1.05 17.82 10.41
C LEU A 227 0.33 18.40 11.62
N ARG A 228 0.05 17.54 12.60
CA ARG A 228 -0.49 17.99 13.90
C ARG A 228 0.51 18.90 14.62
N THR A 229 1.77 18.47 14.64
CA THR A 229 2.91 19.25 15.13
C THR A 229 4.18 18.83 14.38
N ARG A 230 5.15 19.73 14.27
CA ARG A 230 6.47 19.43 13.68
C ARG A 230 7.38 18.68 14.65
N ASN A 231 6.99 18.57 15.91
CA ASN A 231 7.80 17.95 16.98
C ASN A 231 7.51 16.46 17.10
N ASP A 232 6.47 15.99 16.42
CA ASP A 232 6.08 14.59 16.42
C ASP A 232 7.07 13.76 15.60
N ARG A 233 7.57 12.68 16.21
CA ARG A 233 8.36 11.68 15.50
C ARG A 233 7.44 10.83 14.62
N ILE A 234 7.92 10.43 13.45
CA ILE A 234 7.20 9.49 12.58
C ILE A 234 7.01 8.13 13.27
N LYS A 235 5.78 7.85 13.71
CA LYS A 235 5.35 6.60 14.37
C LYS A 235 5.00 5.51 13.36
N LEU A 236 5.99 5.07 12.58
CA LEU A 236 5.86 3.98 11.60
C LEU A 236 6.63 2.73 12.05
N TYR A 237 5.97 1.58 12.03
CA TYR A 237 6.49 0.29 12.49
C TYR A 237 6.09 -0.84 11.55
N GLY A 238 6.87 -1.93 11.54
CA GLY A 238 6.53 -3.14 10.77
C GLY A 238 6.14 -4.31 11.66
N ILE A 239 5.03 -4.96 11.32
CA ILE A 239 4.60 -6.25 11.87
C ILE A 239 5.00 -7.33 10.86
N VAL A 240 5.77 -8.32 11.33
CA VAL A 240 6.40 -9.31 10.46
C VAL A 240 5.90 -10.71 10.73
N GLY A 241 5.65 -11.45 9.66
CA GLY A 241 5.27 -12.87 9.71
C GLY A 241 6.16 -13.73 8.82
N SER A 242 6.12 -15.04 9.04
CA SER A 242 6.61 -16.02 8.07
C SER A 242 5.54 -16.31 7.03
N THR A 243 5.97 -16.60 5.81
CA THR A 243 5.11 -16.95 4.68
C THR A 243 5.53 -18.30 4.11
N ASP A 244 4.53 -19.11 3.76
CA ASP A 244 4.73 -20.35 3.00
C ASP A 244 4.27 -20.22 1.54
N ILE A 245 3.65 -19.08 1.18
CA ILE A 245 3.07 -18.82 -0.15
C ILE A 245 3.77 -17.68 -0.90
N ASP A 246 5.00 -17.31 -0.52
CA ASP A 246 5.72 -16.22 -1.19
C ASP A 246 5.91 -16.46 -2.69
N GLY A 247 5.62 -15.42 -3.47
CA GLY A 247 5.62 -15.46 -4.93
C GLY A 247 4.36 -16.06 -5.56
N ARG A 248 3.45 -16.65 -4.77
CA ARG A 248 2.15 -17.16 -5.23
C ARG A 248 1.12 -16.03 -5.29
N ARG A 249 1.22 -15.20 -6.34
CA ARG A 249 0.33 -14.03 -6.53
C ARG A 249 -1.15 -14.42 -6.62
N ASP A 250 -1.43 -15.57 -7.21
CA ASP A 250 -2.75 -16.19 -7.31
C ASP A 250 -3.38 -16.41 -5.93
N LEU A 251 -2.62 -16.97 -4.99
CA LEU A 251 -3.10 -17.24 -3.63
C LEU A 251 -3.32 -15.95 -2.83
N HIS A 252 -2.42 -14.97 -2.97
CA HIS A 252 -2.61 -13.67 -2.32
C HIS A 252 -3.83 -12.92 -2.86
N ALA A 253 -4.09 -12.98 -4.18
CA ALA A 253 -5.28 -12.38 -4.77
C ALA A 253 -6.56 -13.06 -4.26
N ALA A 254 -6.57 -14.40 -4.19
CA ALA A 254 -7.68 -15.15 -3.60
C ALA A 254 -7.96 -14.74 -2.16
N LEU A 255 -6.91 -14.60 -1.31
CA LEU A 255 -7.06 -14.13 0.07
C LEU A 255 -7.71 -12.75 0.16
N VAL A 256 -7.34 -11.81 -0.72
CA VAL A 256 -7.93 -10.46 -0.76
C VAL A 256 -9.40 -10.52 -1.18
N HIS A 257 -9.73 -11.31 -2.21
CA HIS A 257 -11.11 -11.47 -2.67
C HIS A 257 -12.00 -12.13 -1.62
N ASP A 258 -11.55 -13.25 -1.05
CA ASP A 258 -12.28 -13.99 -0.01
C ASP A 258 -12.54 -13.12 1.21
N HIS A 259 -11.53 -12.33 1.61
CA HIS A 259 -11.68 -11.38 2.70
C HIS A 259 -12.65 -10.25 2.34
N ALA A 260 -12.54 -9.64 1.16
CA ALA A 260 -13.43 -8.56 0.75
C ALA A 260 -14.90 -9.00 0.70
N ALA A 261 -15.15 -10.23 0.25
CA ALA A 261 -16.47 -10.85 0.30
C ALA A 261 -16.95 -11.10 1.74
N SER A 262 -16.08 -11.64 2.60
CA SER A 262 -16.41 -11.98 3.99
C SER A 262 -16.65 -10.74 4.87
N ALA A 263 -15.91 -9.66 4.63
CA ALA A 263 -16.00 -8.41 5.36
C ALA A 263 -17.13 -7.49 4.85
N GLY A 264 -17.90 -7.91 3.83
CA GLY A 264 -18.95 -7.11 3.23
C GLY A 264 -18.44 -5.84 2.52
N LEU A 265 -17.15 -5.81 2.17
CA LEU A 265 -16.54 -4.69 1.44
C LEU A 265 -16.96 -4.67 -0.04
N LEU A 266 -17.47 -5.79 -0.54
CA LEU A 266 -18.07 -5.89 -1.85
C LEU A 266 -19.60 -5.77 -1.70
N LEU A 267 -20.13 -4.61 -2.09
CA LEU A 267 -21.58 -4.43 -2.21
C LEU A 267 -22.08 -5.23 -3.41
N SER A 268 -23.10 -6.06 -3.22
CA SER A 268 -23.73 -6.80 -4.32
C SER A 268 -24.88 -5.99 -4.92
N GLY A 269 -24.89 -5.81 -6.25
CA GLY A 269 -26.01 -5.29 -7.06
C GLY A 269 -26.88 -4.26 -6.32
N LYS A 270 -28.06 -4.72 -5.87
CA LYS A 270 -29.05 -3.88 -5.15
C LYS A 270 -28.51 -3.08 -3.97
N GLN A 271 -27.54 -3.61 -3.21
CA GLN A 271 -26.92 -2.87 -2.11
C GLN A 271 -26.04 -1.72 -2.59
N ALA A 272 -25.35 -1.92 -3.72
CA ALA A 272 -24.55 -0.87 -4.34
C ALA A 272 -25.47 0.22 -4.91
N ASP A 273 -26.55 -0.18 -5.58
CA ASP A 273 -27.53 0.75 -6.16
C ASP A 273 -28.20 1.59 -5.08
N SER A 274 -28.67 0.98 -3.98
CA SER A 274 -29.29 1.73 -2.87
C SER A 274 -28.29 2.65 -2.14
N ALA A 275 -27.02 2.24 -2.00
CA ALA A 275 -25.99 3.10 -1.43
C ALA A 275 -25.71 4.31 -2.33
N LEU A 276 -25.72 4.10 -3.65
CA LEU A 276 -25.55 5.15 -4.64
C LEU A 276 -26.72 6.14 -4.65
N GLU A 277 -27.96 5.63 -4.62
CA GLU A 277 -29.17 6.45 -4.50
C GLU A 277 -29.12 7.33 -3.24
N ALA A 278 -28.76 6.76 -2.08
CA ALA A 278 -28.63 7.52 -0.84
C ALA A 278 -27.55 8.63 -0.91
N VAL A 279 -26.44 8.39 -1.62
CA VAL A 279 -25.42 9.42 -1.88
C VAL A 279 -25.98 10.53 -2.76
N VAL A 280 -26.73 10.18 -3.81
CA VAL A 280 -27.37 11.17 -4.70
C VAL A 280 -28.42 11.99 -3.95
N GLU A 281 -29.24 11.36 -3.11
CA GLU A 281 -30.24 12.02 -2.27
C GLU A 281 -29.61 12.99 -1.25
N SER A 282 -28.35 12.78 -0.85
CA SER A 282 -27.61 13.72 0.01
C SER A 282 -27.21 15.03 -0.70
N GLY A 283 -27.60 15.20 -1.97
CA GLY A 283 -27.28 16.37 -2.79
C GLY A 283 -25.94 16.26 -3.51
N MET A 284 -25.30 15.08 -3.52
CA MET A 284 -24.11 14.84 -4.32
C MET A 284 -24.52 14.43 -5.74
N THR A 285 -23.90 15.03 -6.75
CA THR A 285 -24.14 14.64 -8.14
C THR A 285 -23.24 13.47 -8.51
N LEU A 286 -23.83 12.36 -8.96
CA LEU A 286 -23.08 11.29 -9.58
C LEU A 286 -22.60 11.76 -10.96
N PHE A 287 -21.28 11.82 -11.13
CA PHE A 287 -20.67 12.12 -12.42
C PHE A 287 -20.25 10.82 -13.10
N ASP A 288 -20.99 10.44 -14.14
CA ASP A 288 -20.64 9.31 -14.99
C ASP A 288 -19.84 9.79 -16.21
N THR A 289 -18.57 9.38 -16.28
CA THR A 289 -17.66 9.76 -17.37
C THR A 289 -18.09 9.24 -18.72
N ASP A 290 -18.88 8.16 -18.76
CA ASP A 290 -19.35 7.56 -20.02
C ASP A 290 -20.50 8.39 -20.63
N VAL A 291 -21.19 9.17 -19.80
CA VAL A 291 -22.26 10.09 -20.23
C VAL A 291 -21.70 11.44 -20.71
N GLY A 292 -20.47 11.77 -20.33
CA GLY A 292 -19.79 13.01 -20.73
C GLY A 292 -20.30 14.27 -20.03
N PHE A 293 -19.67 15.41 -20.32
CA PHE A 293 -20.15 16.71 -19.84
C PHE A 293 -21.25 17.22 -20.76
N VAL A 294 -22.50 17.16 -20.33
CA VAL A 294 -23.53 18.03 -20.88
C VAL A 294 -23.53 19.28 -20.01
N LEU A 295 -22.89 20.35 -20.51
CA LEU A 295 -23.09 21.68 -19.95
C LEU A 295 -24.46 22.13 -20.44
N ASP A 296 -25.41 22.32 -19.54
CA ASP A 296 -26.67 22.96 -19.89
C ASP A 296 -26.35 24.39 -20.41
N GLU A 297 -26.82 24.70 -21.62
CA GLU A 297 -26.65 26.01 -22.28
C GLU A 297 -27.45 27.14 -21.62
#